data_AF-A0A1A6A3H4-F1
#
_entry.id   AF-A0A1A6A3H4-F1
#
_cell.length_a   1.000
_cell.length_b   1.000
_cell.length_c   1.000
_cell.angle_alpha   90.00
_cell.angle_beta   90.00
_cell.angle_gamma   90.00
#
_symmetry.space_group_name_H-M   'P 1'
#
loop_
_entity.id
_entity.type
_entity.pdbx_description
1 polymer ?
#
loop_
_entity_poly.entity_id
_entity_poly.type
_entity_poly.pdbx_seq_one_letter_code
_entity_poly.pdbx_strand_id
1 'polypeptide(L)'
;MSECVDGPTFVEQVHLFFIDKTQHPAPEWEGCISAYGPLSGIFQRWVDENHPGSPVGQFSFTLDSLQGQPLDGSETCKELDVHSGRKIFAIVWLV
;
A
#
# COMPACT_ATOMS: atom_id res chain seq x y z
N MET A 1 9.78 7.11 -16.34
CA MET A 1 8.51 7.77 -16.00
C MET A 1 7.42 6.82 -16.45
N SER A 2 6.77 6.11 -15.53
CA SER A 2 5.66 5.22 -15.88
C SER A 2 4.41 6.06 -16.01
N GLU A 3 3.98 6.30 -17.24
CA GLU A 3 2.70 6.92 -17.54
C GLU A 3 1.59 5.94 -17.16
N CYS A 4 0.70 6.35 -16.24
CA CYS A 4 -0.49 5.57 -15.95
C CYS A 4 -1.36 5.55 -17.22
N VAL A 5 -1.58 4.37 -17.79
CA VAL A 5 -2.31 4.22 -19.06
C VAL A 5 -3.80 4.39 -18.78
N ASP A 6 -4.39 5.44 -19.37
CA ASP A 6 -5.80 5.82 -19.24
C ASP A 6 -6.69 4.80 -19.98
N GLY A 7 -6.97 3.66 -19.34
CA GLY A 7 -7.92 2.66 -19.78
C GLY A 7 -9.28 2.79 -19.07
N PRO A 8 -10.31 2.01 -19.43
CA PRO A 8 -11.64 2.08 -18.81
C PRO A 8 -11.65 1.73 -17.29
N THR A 9 -10.51 1.29 -16.76
CA THR A 9 -10.21 1.23 -15.34
C THR A 9 -9.74 2.60 -14.87
N PHE A 10 -10.48 3.26 -13.97
CA PHE A 10 -10.04 4.49 -13.29
C PHE A 10 -8.71 4.23 -12.58
N VAL A 11 -7.59 4.48 -13.27
CA VAL A 11 -6.23 4.38 -12.77
C VAL A 11 -5.76 5.80 -12.50
N GLU A 12 -5.31 6.05 -11.27
CA GLU A 12 -4.78 7.34 -10.84
C GLU A 12 -3.37 7.17 -10.29
N GLN A 13 -2.53 8.18 -10.49
CA GLN A 13 -1.23 8.28 -9.83
C GLN A 13 -1.47 8.80 -8.41
N VAL A 14 -0.98 8.05 -7.42
CA VAL A 14 -1.11 8.44 -6.02
C VAL A 14 0.23 8.54 -5.31
N HIS A 15 0.24 9.41 -4.31
CA HIS A 15 1.30 9.54 -3.32
C HIS A 15 0.76 9.04 -1.97
N LEU A 16 1.06 7.79 -1.62
CA LEU A 16 0.65 7.18 -0.36
C LEU A 16 1.77 7.26 0.65
N PHE A 17 1.41 7.25 1.94
CA PHE A 17 2.39 7.27 3.00
C PHE A 17 2.53 5.93 3.70
N PHE A 18 3.61 5.18 3.46
CA PHE A 18 3.86 3.91 4.17
C PHE A 18 4.69 4.15 5.44
N ILE A 19 4.08 3.86 6.59
CA ILE A 19 4.73 4.00 7.90
C ILE A 19 5.16 2.61 8.36
N ASP A 20 6.44 2.33 8.13
CA ASP A 20 7.09 1.11 8.56
C ASP A 20 7.64 1.23 9.99
N LYS A 21 7.27 0.26 10.83
CA LYS A 21 7.74 0.16 12.21
C LYS A 21 9.11 -0.53 12.35
N THR A 22 9.63 -1.18 11.32
CA THR A 22 10.76 -2.11 11.45
C THR A 22 12.13 -1.51 11.21
N GLN A 23 12.32 -0.61 10.24
CA GLN A 23 13.52 0.21 10.11
C GLN A 23 13.43 1.09 8.85
N HIS A 24 13.60 2.40 9.03
CA HIS A 24 13.67 3.49 8.03
C HIS A 24 12.35 4.16 7.66
N PRO A 25 12.29 5.51 7.72
CA PRO A 25 11.19 6.27 7.17
C PRO A 25 11.40 6.33 5.65
N ALA A 26 10.84 5.39 4.91
CA ALA A 26 10.39 5.67 3.56
C ALA A 26 8.92 6.06 3.66
N PRO A 27 8.61 7.26 4.20
CA PRO A 27 7.25 7.60 4.54
C PRO A 27 6.39 7.75 3.30
N GLU A 28 6.98 7.86 2.10
CA GLU A 28 6.30 8.20 0.86
C GLU A 28 6.52 7.11 -0.18
N TRP A 29 5.42 6.63 -0.74
CA TRP A 29 5.36 5.69 -1.85
C TRP A 29 4.56 6.33 -2.98
N GLU A 30 5.10 6.28 -4.19
CA GLU A 30 4.46 6.82 -5.39
C GLU A 30 4.20 5.69 -6.37
N GLY A 31 2.97 5.60 -6.88
CA GLY A 31 2.65 4.63 -7.91
C GLY A 31 1.26 4.80 -8.48
N CYS A 32 0.99 4.08 -9.57
CA CYS A 32 -0.35 4.02 -10.15
C CYS A 32 -1.20 3.00 -9.38
N ILE A 33 -2.37 3.44 -8.93
CA ILE A 33 -3.40 2.58 -8.34
C ILE A 33 -4.62 2.55 -9.26
N SER A 34 -5.31 1.40 -9.29
CA SER A 34 -6.65 1.34 -9.86
C SER A 34 -7.64 1.53 -8.72
N ALA A 35 -8.58 2.45 -8.87
CA ALA A 35 -9.64 2.67 -7.88
C ALA A 35 -10.41 1.37 -7.56
N TYR A 36 -10.51 0.47 -8.54
CA TYR A 36 -11.19 -0.83 -8.44
C TYR A 36 -10.23 -2.01 -8.29
N GLY A 37 -8.92 -1.75 -8.29
CA GLY A 37 -7.90 -2.77 -8.10
C GLY A 37 -7.74 -3.13 -6.63
N PRO A 38 -7.41 -4.38 -6.31
CA PRO A 38 -7.14 -4.81 -4.95
C PRO A 38 -5.82 -4.19 -4.44
N LEU A 39 -5.79 -3.85 -3.14
CA LEU A 39 -4.60 -3.27 -2.49
C LEU A 39 -3.43 -4.25 -2.36
N SER A 40 -3.67 -5.56 -2.44
CA SER A 40 -2.64 -6.61 -2.38
C SER A 40 -1.49 -6.39 -3.37
N GLY A 41 -1.78 -5.86 -4.56
CA GLY A 41 -0.75 -5.53 -5.54
C GLY A 41 0.17 -4.39 -5.09
N ILE A 42 -0.36 -3.41 -4.35
CA ILE A 42 0.41 -2.30 -3.78
C ILE A 42 1.25 -2.80 -2.61
N PHE A 43 0.67 -3.60 -1.73
CA PHE A 43 1.38 -4.16 -0.57
C PHE A 43 2.58 -5.00 -1.01
N GLN A 44 2.39 -5.86 -2.01
CA GLN A 44 3.48 -6.66 -2.55
C GLN A 44 4.61 -5.79 -3.11
N ARG A 45 4.28 -4.78 -3.94
CA ARG A 45 5.28 -3.85 -4.50
C ARG A 45 6.05 -3.12 -3.41
N TRP A 46 5.34 -2.59 -2.41
CA TRP A 46 5.97 -1.88 -1.30
C TRP A 46 6.93 -2.79 -0.52
N VAL A 47 6.54 -4.05 -0.24
CA VAL A 47 7.41 -5.04 0.41
C VAL A 47 8.61 -5.39 -0.47
N ASP A 48 8.42 -5.61 -1.76
CA ASP A 48 9.52 -5.92 -2.68
C ASP A 48 10.57 -4.79 -2.76
N GLU A 49 10.10 -3.53 -2.68
CA GLU A 49 10.94 -2.32 -2.72
C GLU A 49 11.67 -2.04 -1.41
N ASN A 50 11.01 -2.23 -0.26
CA ASN A 50 11.52 -1.81 1.05
C ASN A 50 12.09 -2.96 1.89
N HIS A 51 11.62 -4.19 1.64
CA HIS A 51 12.00 -5.41 2.37
C HIS A 51 12.35 -6.55 1.40
N PRO A 52 13.39 -6.37 0.55
CA PRO A 52 13.71 -7.33 -0.48
C PRO A 52 14.01 -8.72 0.11
N GLY A 53 13.26 -9.73 -0.34
CA GLY A 53 13.37 -11.11 0.13
C GLY A 53 12.43 -11.47 1.28
N SER A 54 11.70 -10.51 1.85
CA SER A 54 10.66 -10.77 2.84
C SER A 54 9.32 -11.06 2.15
N PRO A 55 8.57 -12.10 2.55
CA PRO A 55 7.24 -12.35 2.02
C PRO A 55 6.22 -11.34 2.56
N VAL A 56 5.32 -10.85 1.71
CA VAL A 56 4.28 -9.86 2.09
C VAL A 56 3.41 -10.32 3.27
N GLY A 57 3.17 -11.64 3.40
CA GLY A 57 2.38 -12.22 4.49
C GLY A 57 3.01 -12.09 5.89
N GLN A 58 4.27 -11.66 6.01
CA GLN A 58 4.86 -11.30 7.30
C GLN A 58 4.44 -9.92 7.80
N PHE A 59 3.77 -9.12 6.96
CA PHE A 59 3.38 -7.76 7.27
C PHE A 59 1.86 -7.66 7.48
N SER A 60 1.46 -6.93 8.51
CA SER A 60 0.10 -6.47 8.75
C SER A 60 -0.02 -5.04 8.27
N PHE A 61 -0.99 -4.77 7.39
CA PHE A 61 -1.26 -3.43 6.88
C PHE A 61 -2.51 -2.86 7.53
N THR A 62 -2.49 -1.59 7.95
CA THR A 62 -3.67 -0.88 8.46
C THR A 62 -3.76 0.52 7.85
N LEU A 63 -4.97 1.03 7.67
CA LEU A 63 -5.21 2.37 7.11
C LEU A 63 -5.36 3.42 8.22
N ASP A 64 -4.67 4.55 8.07
CA ASP A 64 -4.66 5.77 8.90
C ASP A 64 -4.36 5.62 10.41
N SER A 65 -4.35 4.41 10.95
CA SER A 65 -4.04 4.13 12.35
C SER A 65 -3.38 2.77 12.53
N LEU A 66 -2.37 2.70 13.41
CA LEU A 66 -1.77 1.43 13.88
C LEU A 66 -2.76 0.51 14.61
N GLN A 67 -3.87 1.06 15.09
CA GLN A 67 -4.94 0.33 15.79
C GLN A 67 -6.14 0.08 14.85
N GLY A 68 -6.00 0.44 13.57
CA GLY A 68 -7.02 0.20 12.57
C GLY A 68 -7.23 -1.29 12.32
N GLN A 69 -8.29 -1.61 11.58
CA GLN A 69 -8.53 -2.97 11.14
C GLN A 69 -7.43 -3.39 10.16
N PRO A 70 -6.84 -4.59 10.33
CA PRO A 70 -5.92 -5.17 9.37
C PRO A 70 -6.59 -5.32 8.01
N LEU A 71 -5.88 -4.90 6.96
CA LEU A 71 -6.28 -5.06 5.58
C LEU A 71 -5.74 -6.39 5.06
N ASP A 72 -6.58 -7.18 4.41
CA ASP A 72 -6.16 -8.45 3.79
C ASP A 72 -5.68 -8.26 2.34
N GLY A 73 -5.88 -7.07 1.78
CA GLY A 73 -5.46 -6.69 0.44
C GLY A 73 -6.45 -7.09 -0.65
N SER A 74 -7.59 -7.69 -0.30
CA SER A 74 -8.72 -7.89 -1.22
C SER A 74 -9.55 -6.63 -1.37
N GLU A 75 -9.46 -5.71 -0.42
CA GLU A 75 -10.14 -4.43 -0.46
C GLU A 75 -9.62 -3.57 -1.61
N THR A 76 -10.51 -2.78 -2.20
CA THR A 76 -10.18 -1.85 -3.27
C THR A 76 -9.90 -0.46 -2.74
N CYS A 77 -9.16 0.33 -3.51
CA CYS A 77 -8.89 1.73 -3.16
C CYS A 77 -10.18 2.52 -2.99
N LYS A 78 -11.21 2.26 -3.82
CA LYS A 78 -12.51 2.92 -3.73
C LYS A 78 -13.30 2.57 -2.46
N GLU A 79 -13.28 1.32 -2.01
CA GLU A 79 -13.98 0.89 -0.80
C GLU A 79 -13.42 1.55 0.45
N LEU A 80 -12.10 1.76 0.48
CA LEU A 80 -11.39 2.32 1.62
C LEU A 80 -11.09 3.82 1.47
N ASP A 81 -11.53 4.43 0.37
CA ASP A 81 -11.23 5.82 0.00
C ASP A 81 -9.72 6.11 0.04
N VAL A 82 -8.91 5.18 -0.49
CA VAL A 82 -7.45 5.31 -0.60
C VAL A 82 -7.13 6.19 -1.81
N HIS A 83 -6.60 7.37 -1.52
CA HIS A 83 -6.13 8.36 -2.48
C HIS A 83 -4.83 9.01 -1.97
N SER A 84 -4.22 9.88 -2.78
CA SER A 84 -3.01 10.62 -2.39
C SER A 84 -3.12 11.28 -1.01
N GLY A 85 -2.12 11.10 -0.15
CA GLY A 85 -2.08 11.67 1.20
C GLY A 85 -2.47 10.71 2.31
N ARG A 86 -3.08 9.56 1.99
CA ARG A 86 -3.46 8.55 2.99
C ARG A 86 -2.26 7.79 3.54
N LYS A 87 -2.37 7.34 4.79
CA LYS A 87 -1.29 6.64 5.50
C LYS A 87 -1.62 5.16 5.64
N ILE A 88 -0.69 4.32 5.23
CA ILE A 88 -0.75 2.87 5.41
C ILE A 88 0.35 2.49 6.39
N PHE A 89 0.00 1.86 7.50
CA PHE A 89 0.97 1.39 8.48
C PHE A 89 1.31 -0.07 8.19
N ALA A 90 2.60 -0.39 8.15
CA ALA A 90 3.10 -1.74 7.98
C ALA A 90 3.76 -2.21 9.28
N ILE A 91 3.27 -3.33 9.83
CA ILE A 91 3.79 -3.94 11.06
C ILE A 91 4.24 -5.36 10.75
N VAL A 92 5.51 -5.67 11.01
CA VAL A 92 6.00 -7.05 10.88
C VAL A 92 5.54 -7.88 12.07
N TRP A 93 4.96 -9.04 11.78
CA TRP A 93 4.79 -10.10 12.77
C TRP A 93 6.15 -10.74 13.02
N LEU A 94 6.81 -10.33 14.10
CA LEU A 94 7.95 -11.08 14.63
C LEU A 94 7.41 -12.40 15.17
N VAL A 95 7.70 -13.50 14.48
CA VAL A 95 7.51 -14.87 14.99
C VAL A 95 8.68 -15.23 15.87
#